data_AF-A0A944XJF7-F1
#
_entry.id   AF-A0A944XJF7-F1
#
_cell.length_a   1.000
_cell.length_b   1.000
_cell.length_c   1.000
_cell.angle_alpha   90.00
_cell.angle_beta   90.00
_cell.angle_gamma   90.00
#
_symmetry.space_group_name_H-M   'P 1'
#
loop_
_entity.id
_entity.type
_entity.pdbx_description
1 polymer ?
#
loop_
_entity_poly.entity_id
_entity_poly.type
_entity_poly.pdbx_seq_one_letter_code
_entity_poly.pdbx_strand_id
1 'polypeptide(L)'
;SKTSGEGEIRKSLVEAGLIDCIVNLPAKLFLNTQIPASLWFLSRNRSNGKYRNRTGEILFIDARNMGHLINRRTRELSEDDIQTIASTYHNWRCKEGEHKMGEQGEHEVRPYEDVNGFCNAASIERVKELDYVLTPGRYVGLAEEKDAFDFGERFTSLKAEFEQQLKEEAVLNQRIIENLAKVKIRG
;
A
#
# COMPACT_ATOMS: atom_id res chain seq x y z
N SER A 1 -4.94 6.12 14.43
CA SER A 1 -4.77 6.72 15.76
C SER A 1 -5.53 5.92 16.81
N LYS A 2 -5.02 5.83 18.05
CA LYS A 2 -5.76 5.34 19.23
C LYS A 2 -6.29 6.50 20.10
N THR A 3 -6.01 7.74 19.72
CA THR A 3 -6.51 8.93 20.42
C THR A 3 -7.92 9.31 19.94
N SER A 4 -8.67 9.99 20.81
CA SER A 4 -9.99 10.57 20.49
C SER A 4 -11.10 9.60 20.09
N GLY A 5 -11.06 8.33 20.53
CA GLY A 5 -12.17 7.36 20.34
C GLY A 5 -12.30 6.77 18.94
N GLU A 6 -11.46 7.18 17.98
CA GLU A 6 -11.48 6.63 16.62
C GLU A 6 -11.27 5.10 16.57
N GLY A 7 -10.48 4.57 17.51
CA GLY A 7 -10.27 3.13 17.67
C GLY A 7 -11.56 2.39 17.99
N GLU A 8 -12.35 2.91 18.93
CA GLU A 8 -13.63 2.33 19.32
C GLU A 8 -14.67 2.42 18.20
N ILE A 9 -14.67 3.52 17.43
CA ILE A 9 -15.54 3.65 16.26
C ILE A 9 -15.18 2.59 15.22
N ARG A 10 -13.89 2.43 14.88
CA ARG A 10 -13.45 1.39 13.93
C ARG A 10 -13.82 -0.01 14.43
N LYS A 11 -13.55 -0.31 15.69
CA LYS A 11 -13.93 -1.57 16.32
C LYS A 11 -15.42 -1.83 16.19
N SER A 12 -16.25 -0.85 16.52
CA SER A 12 -17.71 -0.96 16.41
C SER A 12 -18.18 -1.22 14.98
N LEU A 13 -17.58 -0.55 13.99
CA LEU A 13 -17.91 -0.76 12.57
C LEU A 13 -17.54 -2.16 12.08
N VAL A 14 -16.39 -2.68 12.51
CA VAL A 14 -15.90 -4.03 12.19
C VAL A 14 -16.78 -5.09 12.85
N GLU A 15 -17.07 -4.94 14.14
CA GLU A 15 -17.89 -5.90 14.91
C GLU A 15 -19.35 -5.92 14.47
N ALA A 16 -19.88 -4.77 14.04
CA ALA A 16 -21.19 -4.69 13.41
C ALA A 16 -21.20 -5.25 11.97
N GLY A 17 -20.04 -5.63 11.43
CA GLY A 17 -19.92 -6.20 10.08
C GLY A 17 -20.32 -5.23 8.97
N LEU A 18 -20.15 -3.92 9.20
CA LEU A 18 -20.60 -2.87 8.27
C LEU A 18 -19.58 -2.58 7.16
N ILE A 19 -18.31 -2.89 7.40
CA ILE A 19 -17.22 -2.66 6.46
C ILE A 19 -17.16 -3.83 5.48
N ASP A 20 -17.27 -3.53 4.19
CA ASP A 20 -17.25 -4.52 3.11
C ASP A 20 -15.87 -4.57 2.44
N CYS A 21 -15.35 -3.40 2.08
CA CYS A 21 -14.06 -3.27 1.39
C CYS A 21 -13.37 -1.95 1.76
N ILE A 22 -12.04 -1.96 1.84
CA ILE A 22 -11.21 -0.77 1.99
C ILE A 22 -10.16 -0.75 0.89
N VAL A 23 -10.08 0.38 0.18
CA VAL A 23 -9.11 0.61 -0.88
C VAL A 23 -8.17 1.73 -0.47
N ASN A 24 -6.88 1.46 -0.36
CA ASN A 24 -5.88 2.53 -0.28
C ASN A 24 -5.58 3.05 -1.67
N LEU A 25 -5.72 4.36 -1.86
CA LEU A 25 -5.39 5.02 -3.12
C LEU A 25 -3.98 5.61 -3.09
N PRO A 26 -3.39 5.86 -4.27
CA PRO A 26 -2.13 6.59 -4.37
C PRO A 26 -2.16 7.97 -3.71
N ALA A 27 -0.98 8.43 -3.29
CA ALA A 27 -0.75 9.84 -3.01
C ALA A 27 -0.81 10.66 -4.31
N LYS A 28 -0.92 11.99 -4.17
CA LYS A 28 -0.88 12.96 -5.29
C LYS A 28 -2.07 12.89 -6.27
N LEU A 29 -3.19 12.28 -5.90
CA LEU A 29 -4.42 12.31 -6.71
C LEU A 29 -5.14 13.66 -6.66
N PHE A 30 -4.92 14.46 -5.62
CA PHE A 30 -5.56 15.76 -5.46
C PHE A 30 -4.64 16.88 -5.94
N LEU A 31 -5.22 17.88 -6.62
CA LEU A 31 -4.47 19.01 -7.18
C LEU A 31 -3.74 19.85 -6.11
N ASN A 32 -4.34 19.98 -4.93
CA ASN A 32 -3.90 20.92 -3.88
C ASN A 32 -3.15 20.24 -2.72
N THR A 33 -3.12 18.90 -2.66
CA THR A 33 -2.49 18.18 -1.56
C THR A 33 -1.91 16.84 -2.01
N GLN A 34 -0.81 16.44 -1.40
CA GLN A 34 -0.14 15.18 -1.72
C GLN A 34 -0.55 14.03 -0.79
N ILE A 35 -1.50 14.24 0.11
CA ILE A 35 -1.95 13.19 1.02
C ILE A 35 -2.57 12.01 0.23
N PRO A 36 -2.32 10.76 0.66
CA PRO A 36 -3.07 9.62 0.15
C PRO A 36 -4.51 9.67 0.67
N ALA A 37 -5.41 8.98 -0.04
CA ALA A 37 -6.79 8.77 0.38
C ALA A 37 -7.09 7.28 0.51
N SER A 38 -8.20 6.97 1.18
CA SER A 38 -8.75 5.62 1.22
C SER A 38 -10.24 5.66 0.94
N LEU A 39 -10.75 4.71 0.15
CA LEU A 39 -12.18 4.50 -0.06
C LEU A 39 -12.68 3.42 0.88
N TRP A 40 -13.82 3.67 1.54
CA TRP A 40 -14.46 2.75 2.46
C TRP A 40 -15.83 2.38 1.91
N PHE A 41 -16.01 1.10 1.60
CA PHE A 41 -17.28 0.56 1.15
C PHE A 41 -18.00 -0.04 2.35
N LEU A 42 -19.20 0.49 2.61
CA LEU A 42 -20.04 0.07 3.71
C LEU A 42 -21.25 -0.69 3.15
N SER A 43 -21.59 -1.83 3.75
CA SER A 43 -22.75 -2.62 3.36
C SER A 43 -23.42 -3.24 4.57
N ARG A 44 -24.72 -3.00 4.73
CA ARG A 44 -25.55 -3.63 5.78
C ARG A 44 -26.02 -5.03 5.40
N ASN A 45 -26.04 -5.37 4.11
CA ASN A 45 -26.54 -6.65 3.64
C ASN A 45 -25.49 -7.36 2.76
N ARG A 46 -24.79 -8.29 3.39
CA ARG A 46 -23.65 -9.02 2.82
C ARG A 46 -23.99 -10.48 2.47
N SER A 47 -25.24 -10.88 2.69
CA SER A 47 -25.76 -12.23 2.46
C SER A 47 -27.17 -12.15 1.82
N ASN A 48 -27.31 -11.35 0.77
CA ASN A 48 -28.60 -11.05 0.12
C ASN A 48 -29.03 -12.07 -0.95
N GLY A 49 -28.30 -13.18 -1.11
CA GLY A 49 -28.55 -14.20 -2.15
C GLY A 49 -28.17 -13.80 -3.58
N LYS A 50 -28.06 -12.50 -3.89
CA LYS A 50 -27.61 -11.97 -5.20
C LYS A 50 -26.11 -12.12 -5.40
N TYR A 51 -25.34 -11.94 -4.34
CA TYR A 51 -23.87 -12.03 -4.30
C TYR A 51 -23.43 -13.20 -3.42
N ARG A 52 -22.13 -13.53 -3.41
CA ARG A 52 -21.61 -14.51 -2.46
C ARG A 52 -21.78 -14.01 -1.02
N ASN A 53 -21.89 -14.95 -0.09
CA ASN A 53 -21.88 -14.60 1.31
C ASN A 53 -20.45 -14.20 1.70
N ARG A 54 -20.32 -12.96 2.18
CA ARG A 54 -19.06 -12.36 2.65
C ARG A 54 -19.16 -11.88 4.09
N THR A 55 -20.11 -12.43 4.85
CA THR A 55 -20.20 -12.21 6.30
C THR A 55 -18.95 -12.78 6.97
N GLY A 56 -18.30 -11.99 7.81
CA GLY A 56 -17.11 -12.44 8.57
C GLY A 56 -15.77 -12.16 7.89
N GLU A 57 -15.76 -11.51 6.72
CA GLU A 57 -14.54 -11.07 6.04
C GLU A 57 -14.64 -9.61 5.58
N ILE A 58 -13.49 -9.00 5.30
CA ILE A 58 -13.33 -7.67 4.73
C ILE A 58 -12.31 -7.77 3.59
N LEU A 59 -12.64 -7.17 2.44
CA LEU A 59 -11.69 -7.04 1.34
C LEU A 59 -10.76 -5.84 1.57
N PHE A 60 -9.46 -6.08 1.46
CA PHE A 60 -8.45 -5.03 1.45
C PHE A 60 -7.82 -4.95 0.06
N ILE A 61 -7.78 -3.75 -0.52
CA ILE A 61 -7.10 -3.46 -1.79
C ILE A 61 -6.07 -2.35 -1.57
N ASP A 62 -4.85 -2.59 -1.99
CA ASP A 62 -3.73 -1.64 -1.89
C ASP A 62 -3.32 -1.15 -3.28
N ALA A 63 -3.96 -0.07 -3.72
CA ALA A 63 -3.66 0.55 -5.00
C ALA A 63 -2.62 1.68 -4.88
N ARG A 64 -1.89 1.81 -3.77
CA ARG A 64 -1.00 2.96 -3.51
C ARG A 64 0.07 3.19 -4.58
N ASN A 65 0.48 2.13 -5.27
CA ASN A 65 1.51 2.16 -6.30
C ASN A 65 0.95 2.29 -7.73
N MET A 66 -0.37 2.25 -7.91
CA MET A 66 -1.03 2.35 -9.23
C MET A 66 -1.05 3.79 -9.76
N GLY A 67 -1.40 3.96 -11.03
CA GLY A 67 -1.41 5.27 -11.69
C GLY A 67 -0.05 5.71 -12.20
N HIS A 68 -0.06 6.84 -12.90
CA HIS A 68 1.13 7.46 -13.48
C HIS A 68 1.19 8.94 -13.14
N LEU A 69 2.42 9.48 -13.07
CA LEU A 69 2.62 10.90 -12.82
C LEU A 69 2.43 11.68 -14.11
N ILE A 70 1.37 12.48 -14.18
CA ILE A 70 1.17 13.44 -15.27
C ILE A 70 2.09 14.66 -15.11
N ASN A 71 2.54 14.92 -13.89
CA ASN A 71 3.61 15.87 -13.58
C ASN A 71 4.28 15.48 -12.24
N ARG A 72 5.31 16.21 -11.80
CA ARG A 72 6.06 15.90 -10.56
C ARG A 72 5.18 15.85 -9.29
N ARG A 73 4.04 16.54 -9.29
CA ARG A 73 3.15 16.76 -8.15
C ARG A 73 1.80 16.06 -8.25
N THR A 74 1.38 15.60 -9.43
CA THR A 74 0.05 15.03 -9.68
C THR A 74 0.16 13.65 -10.32
N ARG A 75 -0.62 12.72 -9.76
CA ARG A 75 -0.79 11.36 -10.25
C ARG A 75 -2.21 11.20 -10.76
N GLU A 76 -2.36 10.44 -11.82
CA GLU A 76 -3.64 10.07 -12.41
C GLU A 76 -3.75 8.54 -12.47
N LEU A 77 -4.95 8.01 -12.19
CA LEU A 77 -5.28 6.61 -12.44
C LEU A 77 -5.80 6.51 -13.88
N SER A 78 -5.24 5.61 -14.67
CA SER A 78 -5.79 5.31 -15.99
C SER A 78 -7.13 4.58 -15.87
N GLU A 79 -7.86 4.47 -16.98
CA GLU A 79 -9.07 3.64 -17.02
C GLU A 79 -8.75 2.18 -16.65
N ASP A 80 -7.60 1.65 -17.11
CA ASP A 80 -7.14 0.30 -16.76
C ASP A 80 -6.87 0.13 -15.26
N ASP A 81 -6.30 1.16 -14.60
CA ASP A 81 -6.06 1.14 -13.16
C ASP A 81 -7.40 1.07 -12.41
N ILE A 82 -8.35 1.94 -12.78
CA ILE A 82 -9.69 2.00 -12.20
C ILE A 82 -10.40 0.66 -12.42
N GLN A 83 -10.31 0.15 -13.64
CA GLN A 83 -10.91 -1.11 -14.03
C GLN A 83 -10.38 -2.28 -13.22
N THR A 84 -9.07 -2.33 -13.01
CA THR A 84 -8.43 -3.37 -12.22
C THR A 84 -8.99 -3.35 -10.79
N ILE A 85 -9.02 -2.19 -10.15
CA ILE A 85 -9.53 -2.04 -8.77
C ILE A 85 -11.02 -2.41 -8.69
N ALA A 86 -11.82 -1.92 -9.64
CA ALA A 86 -13.26 -2.18 -9.68
C ALA A 86 -13.54 -3.67 -9.93
N SER A 87 -12.91 -4.27 -10.94
CA SER A 87 -13.01 -5.69 -11.26
C SER A 87 -12.62 -6.56 -10.07
N THR A 88 -11.57 -6.23 -9.31
CA THR A 88 -11.19 -7.01 -8.12
C THR A 88 -12.31 -7.05 -7.09
N TYR A 89 -12.93 -5.90 -6.80
CA TYR A 89 -14.08 -5.86 -5.89
C TYR A 89 -15.30 -6.61 -6.45
N HIS A 90 -15.56 -6.48 -7.75
CA HIS A 90 -16.67 -7.17 -8.42
C HIS A 90 -16.48 -8.69 -8.48
N ASN A 91 -15.28 -9.16 -8.76
CA ASN A 91 -14.92 -10.58 -8.75
C ASN A 91 -15.04 -11.14 -7.33
N TRP A 92 -14.53 -10.41 -6.32
CA TRP A 92 -14.62 -10.80 -4.93
C TRP A 92 -16.06 -10.91 -4.42
N ARG A 93 -17.00 -10.07 -4.86
CA ARG A 93 -18.41 -10.17 -4.43
C ARG A 93 -19.23 -11.22 -5.19
N CYS A 94 -18.77 -11.66 -6.36
CA CYS A 94 -19.50 -12.61 -7.20
C CYS A 94 -19.45 -14.03 -6.61
N LYS A 95 -20.44 -14.85 -6.95
CA LYS A 95 -20.43 -16.28 -6.58
C LYS A 95 -19.47 -17.02 -7.51
N GLU A 96 -18.77 -18.02 -6.96
CA GLU A 96 -17.93 -18.91 -7.74
C GLU A 96 -18.75 -19.55 -8.88
N GLY A 97 -18.21 -19.53 -10.10
CA GLY A 97 -18.87 -20.08 -11.29
C GLY A 97 -19.99 -19.22 -11.91
N GLU A 98 -20.43 -18.13 -11.26
CA GLU A 98 -21.36 -17.17 -11.87
C GLU A 98 -20.58 -16.10 -12.65
N HIS A 99 -20.27 -16.38 -13.92
CA HIS A 99 -19.84 -15.35 -14.88
C HIS A 99 -21.04 -14.46 -15.20
N LYS A 100 -21.24 -13.40 -14.41
CA LYS A 100 -22.19 -12.35 -14.78
C LYS A 100 -21.43 -11.33 -15.60
N MET A 101 -21.89 -11.02 -16.82
CA MET A 101 -21.65 -9.68 -17.37
C MET A 101 -22.08 -8.71 -16.27
N GLY A 102 -21.21 -7.78 -15.87
CA GLY A 102 -21.61 -6.72 -14.93
C GLY A 102 -22.89 -6.03 -15.39
N GLU A 103 -23.57 -5.29 -14.51
CA GLU A 103 -24.80 -4.55 -14.88
C GLU A 103 -24.57 -3.56 -16.05
N GLN A 104 -23.32 -3.28 -16.41
CA GLN A 104 -22.89 -2.48 -17.55
C GLN A 104 -22.28 -3.28 -18.72
N GLY A 105 -22.19 -4.61 -18.66
CA GLY A 105 -21.88 -5.45 -19.82
C GLY A 105 -20.41 -5.53 -20.29
N GLU A 106 -19.46 -4.92 -19.58
CA GLU A 106 -18.12 -4.69 -20.16
C GLU A 106 -16.98 -5.55 -19.58
N HIS A 107 -17.22 -6.37 -18.53
CA HIS A 107 -16.13 -7.04 -17.82
C HIS A 107 -16.30 -8.54 -17.67
N GLU A 108 -15.25 -9.27 -18.07
CA GLU A 108 -15.09 -10.69 -17.82
C GLU A 108 -14.95 -10.91 -16.31
N VAL A 109 -16.02 -11.40 -15.67
CA VAL A 109 -15.96 -11.81 -14.26
C VAL A 109 -15.11 -13.07 -14.17
N ARG A 110 -14.04 -13.00 -13.40
CA ARG A 110 -13.13 -14.13 -13.12
C ARG A 110 -13.24 -14.52 -11.65
N PRO A 111 -12.91 -15.77 -11.28
CA PRO A 111 -12.75 -16.14 -9.88
C PRO A 111 -11.80 -15.19 -9.17
N TYR A 112 -12.15 -14.79 -7.94
CA TYR A 112 -11.29 -13.96 -7.11
C TYR A 112 -10.16 -14.79 -6.51
N GLU A 113 -8.97 -14.21 -6.46
CA GLU A 113 -7.83 -14.73 -5.73
C GLU A 113 -7.12 -13.59 -4.98
N ASP A 114 -6.49 -13.93 -3.84
CA ASP A 114 -5.65 -12.98 -3.13
C ASP A 114 -4.34 -12.77 -3.89
N VAL A 115 -3.92 -11.51 -4.02
CA VAL A 115 -2.70 -11.13 -4.75
C VAL A 115 -1.78 -10.37 -3.80
N ASN A 116 -0.60 -10.95 -3.58
CA ASN A 116 0.46 -10.37 -2.77
C ASN A 116 0.79 -8.94 -3.21
N GLY A 117 0.76 -8.01 -2.27
CA GLY A 117 0.98 -6.58 -2.49
C GLY A 117 -0.20 -5.81 -3.09
N PHE A 118 -1.32 -6.47 -3.43
CA PHE A 118 -2.45 -5.81 -4.10
C PHE A 118 -3.80 -6.05 -3.42
N CYS A 119 -4.24 -7.29 -3.19
CA CYS A 119 -5.55 -7.54 -2.57
C CYS A 119 -5.54 -8.76 -1.65
N ASN A 120 -6.34 -8.69 -0.59
CA ASN A 120 -6.53 -9.80 0.35
C ASN A 120 -7.89 -9.76 1.02
N ALA A 121 -8.59 -10.89 1.06
CA ALA A 121 -9.81 -11.08 1.83
C ALA A 121 -9.45 -11.59 3.24
N ALA A 122 -9.56 -10.72 4.25
CA ALA A 122 -9.18 -11.06 5.61
C ALA A 122 -10.40 -11.31 6.50
N SER A 123 -10.31 -12.32 7.38
CA SER A 123 -11.34 -12.58 8.38
C SER A 123 -11.40 -11.47 9.43
N ILE A 124 -12.58 -11.30 10.03
CA ILE A 124 -12.77 -10.37 11.15
C ILE A 124 -11.87 -10.75 12.33
N GLU A 125 -11.60 -12.03 12.54
CA GLU A 125 -10.68 -12.53 13.56
C GLU A 125 -9.26 -12.00 13.33
N ARG A 126 -8.75 -12.07 12.10
CA ARG A 126 -7.44 -11.51 11.74
C ARG A 126 -7.40 -9.99 11.96
N VAL A 127 -8.50 -9.29 11.67
CA VAL A 127 -8.62 -7.85 11.92
C VAL A 127 -8.57 -7.53 13.42
N LYS A 128 -9.18 -8.38 14.26
CA LYS A 128 -9.11 -8.26 15.72
C LYS A 128 -7.70 -8.48 16.25
N GLU A 129 -7.00 -9.51 15.77
CA GLU A 129 -5.60 -9.78 16.11
C GLU A 129 -4.67 -8.62 15.76
N LEU A 130 -5.01 -7.88 14.69
CA LEU A 130 -4.30 -6.68 14.25
C LEU A 130 -4.86 -5.38 14.84
N ASP A 131 -5.44 -5.44 16.05
CA ASP A 131 -5.88 -4.26 16.81
C ASP A 131 -6.91 -3.37 16.06
N TYR A 132 -7.73 -3.96 15.19
CA TYR A 132 -8.70 -3.25 14.34
C TYR A 132 -8.04 -2.17 13.44
N VAL A 133 -6.78 -2.39 13.05
CA VAL A 133 -6.09 -1.55 12.07
C VAL A 133 -6.58 -1.92 10.68
N LEU A 134 -7.19 -0.96 9.99
CA LEU A 134 -7.88 -1.18 8.72
C LEU A 134 -7.07 -0.70 7.50
N THR A 135 -5.74 -0.74 7.59
CA THR A 135 -4.86 -0.33 6.49
C THR A 135 -4.53 -1.53 5.60
N PRO A 136 -4.95 -1.55 4.31
CA PRO A 136 -4.70 -2.65 3.38
C PRO A 136 -3.29 -3.23 3.38
N GLY A 137 -2.25 -2.40 3.45
CA GLY A 137 -0.84 -2.84 3.50
C GLY A 137 -0.49 -3.80 4.65
N ARG A 138 -1.32 -3.91 5.70
CA ARG A 138 -1.14 -4.90 6.78
C ARG A 138 -1.64 -6.30 6.40
N TYR A 139 -2.48 -6.40 5.38
CA TYR A 139 -3.18 -7.62 5.01
C TYR A 139 -2.66 -8.23 3.71
N VAL A 140 -2.36 -7.38 2.72
CA VAL A 140 -1.98 -7.80 1.36
C VAL A 140 -0.55 -8.33 1.24
N GLY A 141 0.29 -8.22 2.27
CA GLY A 141 1.69 -8.63 2.20
C GLY A 141 2.52 -7.74 1.29
N LEU A 142 3.68 -8.24 0.86
CA LEU A 142 4.56 -7.58 -0.10
C LEU A 142 4.36 -8.22 -1.47
N ALA A 143 4.34 -7.43 -2.53
CA ALA A 143 4.37 -7.97 -3.88
C ALA A 143 5.62 -8.84 -4.05
N GLU A 144 5.48 -9.96 -4.74
CA GLU A 144 6.65 -10.73 -5.18
C GLU A 144 7.45 -9.85 -6.14
N GLU A 145 8.62 -9.38 -5.72
CA GLU A 145 9.52 -8.66 -6.60
C GLU A 145 9.97 -9.64 -7.70
N LYS A 146 9.54 -9.41 -8.94
CA LYS A 146 10.04 -10.13 -10.11
C LYS A 146 11.47 -9.74 -10.51
N ASP A 147 12.01 -8.68 -9.91
CA ASP A 147 13.38 -8.25 -10.13
C ASP A 147 14.28 -8.72 -9.00
N ALA A 148 15.41 -9.29 -9.38
CA ALA A 148 16.48 -9.79 -8.54
C ALA A 148 17.04 -8.70 -7.60
N PHE A 149 16.37 -8.46 -6.47
CA PHE A 149 16.96 -7.73 -5.36
C PHE A 149 18.05 -8.60 -4.72
N ASP A 150 19.25 -8.59 -5.33
CA ASP A 150 20.43 -9.19 -4.71
C ASP A 150 20.96 -8.24 -3.64
N PHE A 151 20.42 -8.41 -2.43
CA PHE A 151 20.89 -7.72 -1.24
C PHE A 151 22.42 -7.89 -1.07
N GLY A 152 22.96 -9.06 -1.39
CA GLY A 152 24.38 -9.36 -1.27
C GLY A 152 25.24 -8.49 -2.18
N GLU A 153 24.86 -8.35 -3.45
CA GLU A 153 25.56 -7.49 -4.41
C GLU A 153 25.50 -6.01 -4.00
N ARG A 154 24.29 -5.51 -3.68
CA ARG A 154 24.08 -4.13 -3.24
C ARG A 154 24.84 -3.81 -1.96
N PHE A 155 24.74 -4.67 -0.95
CA PHE A 155 25.44 -4.47 0.32
C PHE A 155 26.96 -4.48 0.14
N THR A 156 27.48 -5.38 -0.70
CA THR A 156 28.91 -5.46 -1.00
C THR A 156 29.40 -4.18 -1.69
N SER A 157 28.66 -3.68 -2.67
CA SER A 157 28.97 -2.43 -3.37
C SER A 157 28.95 -1.23 -2.42
N LEU A 158 27.89 -1.07 -1.60
CA LEU A 158 27.80 0.03 -0.64
C LEU A 158 28.88 -0.05 0.44
N LYS A 159 29.24 -1.24 0.92
CA LYS A 159 30.31 -1.43 1.90
C LYS A 159 31.67 -1.00 1.33
N ALA A 160 31.96 -1.36 0.08
CA ALA A 160 33.19 -0.95 -0.60
C ALA A 160 33.26 0.58 -0.78
N GLU A 161 32.15 1.21 -1.16
CA GLU A 161 32.07 2.68 -1.26
C GLU A 161 32.30 3.35 0.10
N PHE A 162 31.66 2.83 1.16
CA PHE A 162 31.84 3.35 2.51
C PHE A 162 33.29 3.22 3.02
N GLU A 163 33.94 2.08 2.77
CA GLU A 163 35.37 1.88 3.11
C GLU A 163 36.29 2.84 2.34
N GLN A 164 35.95 3.16 1.09
CA GLN A 164 36.70 4.14 0.29
C GLN A 164 36.54 5.55 0.86
N GLN A 165 35.31 5.94 1.24
CA GLN A 165 35.03 7.23 1.87
C GLN A 165 35.76 7.39 3.21
N LEU A 166 35.87 6.34 4.02
CA LEU A 166 36.66 6.38 5.27
C LEU A 166 38.15 6.64 5.02
N LYS A 167 38.72 6.10 3.94
CA LYS A 167 40.12 6.37 3.59
C LYS A 167 40.32 7.80 3.13
N GLU A 168 39.40 8.32 2.29
CA GLU A 168 39.45 9.71 1.85
C GLU A 168 39.28 10.68 3.02
N GLU A 169 38.39 10.38 3.96
CA GLU A 169 38.18 11.17 5.17
C GLU A 169 39.47 11.31 5.98
N ALA A 170 40.20 10.22 6.21
CA ALA A 170 41.45 10.24 6.96
C ALA A 170 42.52 11.12 6.27
N VAL A 171 42.63 11.02 4.94
CA VAL A 171 43.56 11.85 4.14
C VAL A 171 43.19 13.33 4.22
N LEU A 172 41.90 13.65 4.09
CA LEU A 172 41.42 15.03 4.16
C LEU A 172 41.63 15.62 5.55
N ASN A 173 41.33 14.87 6.62
CA ASN A 173 41.58 15.30 7.99
C ASN A 173 43.05 15.59 8.26
N GLN A 174 43.94 14.72 7.81
CA GLN A 174 45.38 14.94 7.94
C GLN A 174 45.79 16.24 7.24
N ARG A 175 45.27 16.48 6.03
CA ARG A 175 45.53 17.70 5.26
C ARG A 175 44.97 18.96 5.91
N ILE A 176 43.81 18.86 6.58
CA ILE A 176 43.23 19.94 7.38
C ILE A 176 44.14 20.29 8.55
N ILE A 177 44.63 19.30 9.31
CA ILE A 177 45.53 19.50 10.45
C ILE A 177 46.84 20.18 9.99
N GLU A 178 47.44 19.69 8.89
CA GLU A 178 48.66 20.28 8.33
C GLU A 178 48.48 21.73 7.87
N ASN A 179 47.31 22.06 7.31
CA ASN A 179 47.01 23.41 6.88
C ASN A 179 46.73 24.34 8.06
N LEU A 180 46.00 23.88 9.09
CA LEU A 180 45.76 24.63 10.32
C LEU A 180 47.08 24.99 11.02
N ALA A 181 48.05 24.08 11.06
CA ALA A 181 49.37 24.35 11.65
C ALA A 181 50.14 25.48 10.95
N LYS A 182 49.83 25.78 9.67
CA LYS A 182 50.46 26.86 8.90
C LYS A 182 49.80 28.22 9.13
N VAL A 183 48.60 28.27 9.71
CA VAL A 183 47.88 29.51 9.97
C VAL A 183 48.46 30.18 11.21
N LYS A 184 49.16 31.30 11.03
CA LYS A 184 49.60 32.16 12.14
C LYS A 184 48.53 33.21 12.43
N ILE A 185 47.99 33.19 13.64
CA ILE A 185 47.12 34.25 14.14
C ILE A 185 48.04 35.43 14.51
N ARG A 186 47.94 36.55 13.78
CA ARG A 186 48.49 37.83 14.26
C ARG A 186 47.58 38.31 15.39
N GLY A 187 48.09 38.25 16.62
CA GLY A 187 47.56 39.03 17.73
C GLY A 187 47.85 40.51 17.55
#